data_AF-A0A5J4R836-F1
#
_entry.id   AF-A0A5J4R836-F1
#
_cell.length_a   1.000
_cell.length_b   1.000
_cell.length_c   1.000
_cell.angle_alpha   90.00
_cell.angle_beta   90.00
_cell.angle_gamma   90.00
#
_symmetry.space_group_name_H-M   'P 1'
#
loop_
_entity.id
_entity.type
_entity.pdbx_description
1 polymer ?
#
loop_
_entity_poly.entity_id
_entity_poly.type
_entity_poly.pdbx_seq_one_letter_code
_entity_poly.pdbx_strand_id
1 'polypeptide(L)'
;MRKVVKKLIEGITRADEPVNCMHSRTKNKYTEEVIGESLHGVVSQVDMDMLTLFMQELELYETQQQACVSKMLQLCDESYSKEMELLTGIPGIKTQSAMTILTELGNDLSSFKTASNLVGWAGLRERNEESAGKIKFRQTMHGNKFLRVILVQ
;
A
#
# COMPACT_ATOMS: atom_id res chain seq x y z
N MET A 1 -16.23 5.13 3.44
CA MET A 1 -16.75 3.83 3.90
C MET A 1 -16.61 3.62 5.40
N ARG A 2 -15.43 3.73 6.04
CA ARG A 2 -15.30 3.54 7.50
C ARG A 2 -16.24 4.42 8.34
N LYS A 3 -16.42 5.68 7.95
CA LYS A 3 -17.37 6.61 8.61
C LYS A 3 -18.82 6.09 8.55
N VAL A 4 -19.21 5.48 7.43
CA VAL A 4 -20.53 4.87 7.22
C VAL A 4 -20.69 3.65 8.13
N VAL A 5 -19.68 2.76 8.17
CA VAL A 5 -19.71 1.56 9.03
C VAL A 5 -19.78 1.93 10.51
N LYS A 6 -19.05 2.96 10.95
CA LYS A 6 -19.15 3.47 12.34
C LYS A 6 -20.57 3.96 12.67
N LYS A 7 -21.22 4.66 11.73
CA LYS A 7 -22.62 5.10 11.88
C LYS A 7 -23.61 3.93 11.93
N LEU A 8 -23.37 2.87 11.16
CA LEU A 8 -24.17 1.65 11.22
C LEU A 8 -24.02 0.91 12.57
N ILE A 9 -22.80 0.84 13.11
CA ILE A 9 -22.52 0.28 14.44
C ILE A 9 -23.22 1.08 15.56
N GLU A 10 -23.29 2.41 15.42
CA GLU A 10 -24.02 3.30 16.33
C GLU A 10 -25.56 3.12 16.28
N GLY A 11 -26.08 2.23 15.43
CA GLY A 11 -27.51 1.97 15.26
C GLY A 11 -28.23 3.02 14.39
N ILE A 12 -27.48 3.91 13.73
CA ILE A 12 -28.03 4.93 12.83
C ILE A 12 -28.27 4.29 11.46
N THR A 13 -29.47 3.75 11.29
CA THR A 13 -29.92 3.05 10.08
C THR A 13 -30.74 3.92 9.13
N ARG A 14 -31.12 5.14 9.53
CA ARG A 14 -31.79 6.10 8.65
C ARG A 14 -30.79 6.60 7.60
N ALA A 15 -31.08 6.36 6.32
CA ALA A 15 -30.21 6.60 5.17
C ALA A 15 -29.68 8.05 5.06
N ASP A 16 -30.40 9.02 5.61
CA ASP A 16 -30.15 10.46 5.55
C ASP A 16 -28.75 10.85 6.07
N GLU A 17 -28.26 10.21 7.14
CA GLU A 17 -26.96 10.49 7.76
C GLU A 17 -25.76 9.73 7.13
N PRO A 18 -25.83 8.41 6.87
CA PRO A 18 -24.73 7.68 6.26
C PRO A 18 -24.44 8.08 4.81
N VAL A 19 -25.44 8.53 4.04
CA VAL A 19 -25.25 9.05 2.67
C VAL A 19 -24.33 10.27 2.68
N ASN A 20 -24.44 11.15 3.67
CA ASN A 20 -23.57 12.33 3.83
C ASN A 20 -22.12 11.97 4.17
N CYS A 21 -21.89 10.80 4.75
CA CYS A 21 -20.55 10.30 5.06
C CYS A 21 -19.86 9.60 3.88
N MET A 22 -20.53 9.47 2.73
CA MET A 22 -19.98 8.81 1.55
C MET A 22 -19.00 9.68 0.76
N HIS A 23 -18.07 9.02 0.09
CA HIS A 23 -17.08 9.68 -0.74
C HIS A 23 -17.73 10.27 -2.00
N SER A 24 -17.32 11.47 -2.42
CA SER A 24 -17.86 12.18 -3.59
C SER A 24 -17.87 11.34 -4.86
N ARG A 25 -16.79 10.58 -5.09
CA ARG A 25 -16.69 9.64 -6.23
C ARG A 25 -17.79 8.57 -6.25
N THR A 26 -18.25 8.12 -5.09
CA THR A 26 -19.34 7.13 -4.98
C THR A 26 -20.68 7.80 -5.26
N LYS A 27 -20.92 9.00 -4.70
CA LYS A 27 -22.13 9.81 -4.96
C LYS A 27 -22.27 10.23 -6.43
N ASN A 28 -21.15 10.50 -7.09
CA ASN A 28 -21.16 10.87 -8.51
C ASN A 28 -21.39 9.67 -9.44
N LYS A 29 -21.08 8.45 -8.97
CA LYS A 29 -21.25 7.22 -9.74
C LYS A 29 -22.64 6.60 -9.54
N TYR A 30 -23.19 6.72 -8.34
CA TYR A 30 -24.50 6.21 -7.96
C TYR A 30 -25.32 7.36 -7.36
N THR A 31 -26.52 7.60 -7.91
CA THR A 31 -27.43 8.65 -7.41
C THR A 31 -27.70 8.47 -5.91
N GLU A 32 -27.82 9.57 -5.17
CA GLU A 32 -28.05 9.53 -3.71
C GLU A 32 -29.28 8.70 -3.32
N GLU A 33 -30.32 8.67 -4.17
CA GLU A 33 -31.49 7.81 -4.01
C GLU A 33 -31.14 6.32 -4.01
N VAL A 34 -30.37 5.83 -4.99
CA VAL A 34 -29.95 4.42 -5.10
C VAL A 34 -29.07 4.00 -3.92
N ILE A 35 -28.24 4.93 -3.44
CA ILE A 35 -27.42 4.73 -2.24
C ILE A 35 -28.31 4.65 -1.00
N GLY A 36 -29.30 5.54 -0.89
CA GLY A 36 -30.26 5.56 0.20
C GLY A 36 -31.10 4.28 0.26
N GLU A 37 -31.54 3.76 -0.88
CA GLU A 37 -32.23 2.48 -0.99
C GLU A 37 -31.34 1.30 -0.57
N SER A 38 -30.06 1.33 -0.95
CA SER A 38 -29.09 0.30 -0.56
C SER A 38 -28.85 0.26 0.96
N LEU A 39 -29.08 1.38 1.64
CA LEU A 39 -28.95 1.53 3.09
C LEU A 39 -30.28 1.26 3.84
N HIS A 40 -31.40 1.12 3.12
CA HIS A 40 -32.70 0.70 3.68
C HIS A 40 -32.80 -0.81 3.97
N GLY A 41 -31.68 -1.53 3.94
CA GLY A 41 -31.62 -2.93 4.38
C GLY A 41 -31.84 -3.07 5.89
N VAL A 42 -32.38 -4.23 6.31
CA VAL A 42 -32.49 -4.57 7.73
C VAL A 42 -31.11 -4.96 8.23
N VAL A 43 -30.40 -4.02 8.88
CA VAL A 43 -29.17 -4.32 9.63
C VAL A 43 -29.61 -4.87 10.99
N SER A 44 -29.36 -6.15 11.23
CA SER A 44 -29.68 -6.78 12.51
C SER A 44 -28.63 -6.47 13.57
N GLN A 45 -28.95 -6.74 14.84
CA GLN A 45 -27.97 -6.62 15.93
C GLN A 45 -26.72 -7.48 15.67
N VAL A 46 -26.90 -8.68 15.11
CA VAL A 46 -25.80 -9.59 14.77
C VAL A 46 -24.87 -8.97 13.73
N ASP A 47 -25.41 -8.27 12.73
CA ASP A 47 -24.60 -7.59 11.72
C ASP A 47 -23.79 -6.45 12.33
N MET A 48 -24.39 -5.66 13.24
CA MET A 48 -23.69 -4.60 13.96
C MET A 48 -22.57 -5.15 14.85
N ASP A 49 -22.82 -6.27 15.53
CA ASP A 49 -21.82 -6.94 16.37
C ASP A 49 -20.65 -7.44 15.52
N MET A 50 -20.92 -8.06 14.36
CA MET A 50 -19.89 -8.50 13.41
C MET A 50 -19.08 -7.34 12.83
N LEU A 51 -19.76 -6.26 12.40
CA LEU A 51 -19.08 -5.05 11.90
C LEU A 51 -18.20 -4.40 12.97
N THR A 52 -18.63 -4.44 14.23
CA THR A 52 -17.85 -3.96 15.38
C THR A 52 -16.57 -4.77 15.54
N LEU A 53 -16.66 -6.09 15.53
CA LEU A 53 -15.50 -6.98 15.61
C LEU A 53 -14.51 -6.72 14.46
N PHE A 54 -15.00 -6.63 13.21
CA PHE A 54 -14.13 -6.34 12.07
C PHE A 54 -13.48 -4.96 12.16
N MET A 55 -14.19 -3.94 12.66
CA MET A 55 -13.58 -2.62 12.85
C MET A 55 -12.50 -2.64 13.92
N GLN A 56 -12.70 -3.36 15.01
CA GLN A 56 -11.69 -3.52 16.06
C GLN A 56 -10.45 -4.25 15.54
N GLU A 57 -10.63 -5.31 14.75
CA GLU A 57 -9.54 -6.04 14.11
C GLU A 57 -8.74 -5.15 13.15
N LEU A 58 -9.43 -4.34 12.33
CA LEU A 58 -8.78 -3.38 11.46
C LEU A 58 -7.98 -2.33 12.25
N GLU A 59 -8.55 -1.77 13.31
CA GLU A 59 -7.88 -0.79 14.17
C GLU A 59 -6.64 -1.40 14.87
N LEU A 60 -6.72 -2.68 15.27
CA LEU A 60 -5.58 -3.42 15.79
C LEU A 60 -4.45 -3.53 14.75
N TYR A 61 -4.77 -3.98 13.54
CA TYR A 61 -3.77 -4.12 12.47
C TYR A 61 -3.14 -2.78 12.09
N GLU A 62 -3.91 -1.70 12.04
CA GLU A 62 -3.37 -0.36 11.76
C GLU A 62 -2.41 0.10 12.85
N THR A 63 -2.77 -0.12 14.12
CA THR A 63 -1.91 0.22 15.26
C THR A 63 -0.61 -0.57 15.22
N GLN A 64 -0.69 -1.88 14.95
CA GLN A 64 0.47 -2.75 14.82
C GLN A 64 1.36 -2.34 13.63
N GLN A 65 0.75 -2.04 12.49
CA GLN A 65 1.48 -1.57 11.31
C GLN A 65 2.23 -0.26 11.61
N GLN A 66 1.57 0.71 12.24
CA GLN A 66 2.20 1.97 12.61
C GLN A 66 3.37 1.76 13.59
N ALA A 67 3.21 0.87 14.57
CA ALA A 67 4.27 0.53 15.51
C ALA A 67 5.48 -0.14 14.80
N CYS A 68 5.24 -1.01 13.82
CA CYS A 68 6.31 -1.59 13.01
C CYS A 68 7.05 -0.54 12.19
N VAL A 69 6.33 0.36 11.52
CA VAL A 69 6.92 1.42 10.70
C VAL A 69 7.74 2.39 11.55
N SER A 70 7.22 2.80 12.72
CA SER A 70 7.96 3.69 13.61
C SER A 70 9.22 3.04 14.17
N LYS A 71 9.15 1.75 14.52
CA LYS A 71 10.32 1.00 14.98
C LYS A 71 11.37 0.84 13.88
N MET A 72 10.93 0.59 12.65
CA MET A 72 11.82 0.50 11.49
C MET A 72 12.54 1.82 11.23
N LEU A 73 11.81 2.94 11.30
CA LEU A 73 12.40 4.27 11.16
C LEU A 73 13.48 4.53 12.22
N GLN A 74 13.18 4.21 13.48
CA GLN A 74 14.15 4.34 14.56
C GLN A 74 15.42 3.54 14.28
N LEU A 75 15.31 2.28 13.85
CA LEU A 75 16.45 1.43 13.54
C LEU A 75 17.27 1.96 12.35
N CYS A 76 16.59 2.46 11.31
CA CYS A 76 17.23 3.08 10.16
C CYS A 76 17.98 4.37 10.54
N ASP A 77 17.39 5.22 11.37
CA ASP A 77 18.02 6.47 11.82
C ASP A 77 19.24 6.19 12.73
N GLU A 78 19.15 5.18 13.60
CA GLU A 78 20.25 4.80 14.50
C GLU A 78 21.46 4.21 13.76
N SER A 79 21.22 3.38 12.75
CA SER A 79 22.28 2.58 12.10
C SER A 79 22.67 3.07 10.71
N TYR A 80 21.80 3.81 10.02
CA TYR A 80 21.90 4.12 8.59
C TYR A 80 21.41 5.54 8.25
N SER A 81 21.54 6.50 9.17
CA SER A 81 21.08 7.89 8.99
C SER A 81 21.64 8.53 7.72
N LYS A 82 22.91 8.29 7.41
CA LYS A 82 23.56 8.85 6.22
C LYS A 82 22.97 8.29 4.92
N GLU A 83 22.73 6.99 4.85
CA GLU A 83 22.09 6.33 3.71
C GLU A 83 20.66 6.81 3.53
N MET A 84 19.93 7.00 4.63
CA MET A 84 18.58 7.55 4.64
C MET A 84 18.54 8.98 4.10
N GLU A 85 19.46 9.86 4.52
CA GLU A 85 19.59 11.22 3.98
C GLU A 85 19.90 11.22 2.48
N LEU A 86 20.82 10.37 2.03
CA LEU A 86 21.17 10.26 0.62
C LEU A 86 19.99 9.77 -0.23
N LEU A 87 19.25 8.76 0.23
CA LEU A 87 18.11 8.22 -0.49
C LEU A 87 16.94 9.21 -0.53
N THR A 88 16.62 9.86 0.59
CA THR A 88 15.54 10.85 0.65
C THR A 88 15.87 12.16 -0.06
N GLY A 89 17.15 12.43 -0.32
CA GLY A 89 17.60 13.53 -1.17
C GLY A 89 17.26 13.35 -2.65
N ILE A 90 16.93 12.13 -3.10
CA ILE A 90 16.54 11.86 -4.48
C ILE A 90 15.07 12.30 -4.67
N PRO A 91 14.77 13.21 -5.62
CA PRO A 91 13.40 13.63 -5.89
C PRO A 91 12.49 12.44 -6.19
N GLY A 92 11.37 12.35 -5.47
CA GLY A 92 10.41 11.25 -5.61
C GLY A 92 10.59 10.11 -4.61
N ILE A 93 11.72 10.01 -3.91
CA ILE A 93 11.94 9.01 -2.86
C ILE A 93 11.54 9.59 -1.50
N LYS A 94 10.48 9.05 -0.91
CA LYS A 94 10.06 9.38 0.46
C LYS A 94 10.72 8.46 1.48
N THR A 95 10.64 8.83 2.77
CA THR A 95 11.23 8.07 3.89
C THR A 95 10.85 6.58 3.87
N GLN A 96 9.57 6.25 3.64
CA GLN A 96 9.15 4.84 3.57
C GLN A 96 9.80 4.09 2.40
N SER A 97 9.86 4.71 1.22
CA SER A 97 10.53 4.16 0.04
C SER A 97 12.03 3.96 0.30
N ALA A 98 12.68 4.93 0.94
CA ALA A 98 14.09 4.85 1.31
C ALA A 98 14.36 3.70 2.29
N MET A 99 13.54 3.56 3.34
CA MET A 99 13.65 2.45 4.30
C MET A 99 13.50 1.08 3.62
N THR A 100 12.53 0.94 2.71
CA THR A 100 12.35 -0.33 2.00
C THR A 100 13.49 -0.60 1.03
N ILE A 101 14.00 0.41 0.29
CA ILE A 101 15.19 0.26 -0.55
C ILE A 101 16.37 -0.23 0.29
N LEU A 102 16.61 0.40 1.43
CA LEU A 102 17.70 0.04 2.34
C LEU A 102 17.53 -1.36 2.93
N THR A 103 16.29 -1.79 3.20
CA THR A 103 16.02 -3.13 3.75
C THR A 103 16.19 -4.23 2.71
N GLU A 104 15.83 -3.96 1.45
CA GLU A 104 15.98 -4.92 0.36
C GLU A 104 17.42 -5.01 -0.15
N LEU A 105 18.17 -3.92 -0.08
CA LEU A 105 19.54 -3.86 -0.60
C LEU A 105 20.62 -4.02 0.46
N GLY A 106 20.32 -3.64 1.70
CA GLY A 106 21.33 -3.44 2.74
C GLY A 106 22.20 -2.21 2.49
N ASN A 107 23.23 -2.06 3.33
CA ASN A 107 24.25 -1.03 3.18
C ASN A 107 25.44 -1.49 2.31
N ASP A 108 25.66 -2.80 2.17
CA ASP A 108 26.73 -3.35 1.34
C ASP A 108 26.20 -3.80 -0.03
N LEU A 109 26.54 -3.03 -1.05
CA LEU A 109 26.22 -3.32 -2.45
C LEU A 109 27.33 -4.09 -3.18
N SER A 110 28.37 -4.56 -2.49
CA SER A 110 29.53 -5.27 -3.08
C SER A 110 29.14 -6.51 -3.90
N SER A 111 28.03 -7.14 -3.52
CA SER A 111 27.43 -8.27 -4.26
C SER A 111 27.01 -7.89 -5.69
N PHE A 112 26.71 -6.61 -5.95
CA PHE A 112 26.39 -6.09 -7.26
C PHE A 112 27.61 -5.45 -7.91
N LYS A 113 28.28 -6.20 -8.80
CA LYS A 113 29.44 -5.70 -9.56
C LYS A 113 29.16 -4.41 -10.36
N THR A 114 27.92 -4.21 -10.80
CA THR A 114 27.50 -3.01 -11.55
C THR A 114 26.06 -2.62 -11.19
N ALA A 115 25.71 -1.36 -11.40
CA ALA A 115 24.32 -0.90 -11.29
C ALA A 115 23.37 -1.66 -12.23
N SER A 116 23.85 -2.10 -13.41
CA SER A 116 23.03 -2.92 -14.31
C SER A 116 22.66 -4.28 -13.70
N ASN A 117 23.51 -4.86 -12.87
CA ASN A 117 23.21 -6.11 -12.18
C ASN A 117 22.12 -5.91 -11.13
N LEU A 118 22.18 -4.77 -10.41
CA LEU A 118 21.14 -4.37 -9.46
C LEU A 118 19.79 -4.18 -10.15
N VAL A 119 19.76 -3.42 -11.25
CA VAL A 119 18.53 -3.18 -12.05
C VAL A 119 17.97 -4.49 -12.63
N GLY A 120 18.85 -5.41 -13.04
CA GLY A 120 18.47 -6.75 -13.47
C GLY A 120 17.85 -7.57 -12.33
N TRP A 121 18.45 -7.54 -11.14
CA TRP A 121 17.94 -8.22 -9.94
C TRP A 121 16.61 -7.62 -9.45
N ALA A 122 16.45 -6.31 -9.54
CA ALA A 122 15.18 -5.62 -9.29
C ALA A 122 14.09 -5.96 -10.34
N GLY A 123 14.43 -6.64 -11.43
CA GLY A 123 13.48 -7.03 -12.48
C GLY A 123 13.05 -5.87 -13.38
N LEU A 124 13.77 -4.76 -13.36
CA LEU A 124 13.51 -3.59 -14.21
C LEU A 124 14.12 -3.74 -15.60
N ARG A 125 15.07 -4.66 -15.77
CA ARG A 125 15.64 -5.00 -17.08
C ARG A 125 14.71 -5.96 -17.84
N GLU A 126 14.53 -5.70 -19.12
CA GLU A 126 13.88 -6.63 -20.04
C GLU A 126 14.65 -7.96 -20.14
N ARG A 127 13.92 -9.05 -20.32
CA ARG A 127 14.50 -10.37 -20.55
C ARG A 127 15.07 -10.42 -21.97
N ASN A 128 16.41 -10.38 -22.09
CA ASN A 128 17.11 -10.55 -23.37
C ASN A 128 17.15 -12.03 -23.78
N GLU A 129 16.00 -12.59 -24.13
CA GLU A 129 15.91 -13.93 -24.72
C GLU A 129 15.93 -13.84 -26.24
N GLU A 130 17.11 -14.06 -26.81
CA GLU A 130 17.35 -14.07 -28.24
C GLU A 130 17.83 -15.46 -28.69
N SER A 131 17.35 -15.91 -29.84
CA SER A 131 17.86 -17.10 -30.50
C SER A 131 18.02 -16.81 -31.98
N ALA A 132 19.23 -16.96 -32.51
CA ALA A 132 19.56 -16.72 -33.91
C ALA A 132 19.08 -15.35 -34.44
N GLY A 133 19.31 -14.25 -33.70
CA GLY A 133 18.91 -12.91 -34.15
C GLY A 133 17.46 -12.54 -33.82
N LYS A 134 16.65 -13.48 -33.32
CA LYS A 134 15.22 -13.26 -33.05
C LYS A 134 14.95 -13.17 -31.56
N ILE A 135 14.41 -12.03 -31.13
CA ILE A 135 13.94 -11.79 -29.76
C ILE A 135 12.67 -12.62 -29.54
N LYS A 136 12.72 -13.59 -28.64
CA LYS A 136 11.60 -14.47 -28.29
C LYS A 136 10.64 -13.83 -27.30
N PHE A 137 11.15 -13.03 -26.37
CA PHE A 137 10.35 -12.38 -25.31
C PHE A 137 10.90 -10.99 -24.98
N ARG A 138 10.01 -10.06 -24.64
CA ARG A 138 10.32 -8.68 -24.20
C ARG A 138 9.75 -8.34 -22.82
N GLN A 139 9.41 -9.36 -22.03
CA GLN A 139 8.85 -9.14 -20.69
C GLN A 139 9.95 -8.75 -19.72
N THR A 140 9.63 -7.84 -18.79
CA THR A 140 10.46 -7.55 -17.61
C THR A 140 10.65 -8.80 -16.76
N MET A 141 11.84 -9.00 -16.19
CA MET A 141 12.08 -10.12 -15.27
C MET A 141 11.19 -10.01 -14.01
N HIS A 142 10.96 -11.12 -13.31
CA HIS A 142 10.17 -11.11 -12.07
C HIS A 142 10.83 -10.24 -11.00
N GLY A 143 12.13 -10.43 -10.78
CA GLY A 143 12.98 -9.62 -9.89
C GLY A 143 12.49 -9.55 -8.45
N ASN A 144 13.11 -8.67 -7.66
CA ASN A 144 12.62 -8.33 -6.32
C ASN A 144 11.31 -7.53 -6.43
N LYS A 145 10.20 -8.14 -6.01
CA LYS A 145 8.85 -7.53 -6.11
C LYS A 145 8.72 -6.22 -5.34
N PHE A 146 9.36 -6.09 -4.18
CA PHE A 146 9.20 -4.92 -3.32
C PHE A 146 9.97 -3.75 -3.88
N LEU A 147 11.23 -3.98 -4.24
CA LEU A 147 12.08 -2.97 -4.85
C LEU A 147 11.52 -2.50 -6.20
N ARG A 148 11.00 -3.43 -7.02
CA ARG A 148 10.38 -3.10 -8.30
C ARG A 148 9.19 -2.15 -8.15
N VAL A 149 8.29 -2.44 -7.22
CA VAL A 149 7.10 -1.60 -7.00
C VAL A 149 7.52 -0.20 -6.60
N ILE A 150 8.47 -0.07 -5.66
CA ILE A 150 8.91 1.23 -5.16
C ILE A 150 9.63 2.07 -6.22
N LEU A 151 10.40 1.44 -7.10
CA LEU A 151 11.17 2.15 -8.13
C LEU A 151 10.32 2.59 -9.34
N VAL A 152 9.06 2.15 -9.44
CA VAL A 152 8.16 2.44 -10.58
C VAL A 152 6.92 3.24 -10.18
N GLN A 153 6.69 3.41 -8.88
CA GLN A 153 5.47 4.01 -8.31
C GLN A 153 5.36 5.53 -8.54
#